data_AF-A0A917MQM4-F1
#
_entry.id   AF-A0A917MQM4-F1
#
_cell.length_a   1.000
_cell.length_b   1.000
_cell.length_c   1.000
_cell.angle_alpha   90.00
_cell.angle_beta   90.00
_cell.angle_gamma   90.00
#
_symmetry.space_group_name_H-M   'P 1'
#
loop_
_entity.id
_entity.type
_entity.pdbx_description
1 polymer ?
#
loop_
_entity_poly.entity_id
_entity_poly.type
_entity_poly.pdbx_seq_one_letter_code
_entity_poly.pdbx_strand_id
1 'polypeptide(L)' 'MLAGRHLPAREAASVGLVSRLVAPADLERETQRMAGQIAGRSLAALYAAKSALRATRETGLQQNLLLERALFGSLFSGED' A
#
# COMPACT_ATOMS: atom_id res chain seq x y z
N MET A 1 -10.17 -10.90 -2.26
CA MET A 1 -11.38 -10.36 -1.61
C MET A 1 -12.54 -10.55 -2.56
N LEU A 2 -13.38 -11.56 -2.36
CA LEU A 2 -14.47 -11.91 -3.30
C LEU A 2 -15.82 -11.25 -2.94
N ALA A 3 -15.92 -10.66 -1.75
CA ALA A 3 -17.19 -10.16 -1.21
C ALA A 3 -17.56 -8.73 -1.61
N GLY A 4 -16.67 -7.97 -2.27
CA GLY A 4 -16.96 -6.61 -2.77
C GLY A 4 -17.39 -5.56 -1.73
N ARG A 5 -17.28 -5.85 -0.42
CA ARG A 5 -17.83 -4.99 0.64
C ARG A 5 -16.98 -3.75 0.93
N HIS A 6 -17.61 -2.74 1.51
CA HIS A 6 -16.91 -1.62 2.13
C HIS A 6 -16.11 -2.09 3.36
N LEU A 7 -14.87 -1.62 3.48
CA LEU A 7 -13.97 -1.92 4.59
C LEU A 7 -13.97 -0.75 5.58
N PRO A 8 -14.45 -0.92 6.83
CA PRO A 8 -14.44 0.14 7.82
C PRO A 8 -13.02 0.47 8.27
N ALA A 9 -12.78 1.74 8.62
CA ALA A 9 -11.44 2.25 8.90
C ALA A 9 -10.71 1.47 10.02
N ARG A 10 -11.43 1.05 11.07
CA ARG A 10 -10.87 0.24 12.16
C ARG A 10 -10.33 -1.10 11.67
N GLU A 11 -11.06 -1.73 10.77
CA GLU A 11 -10.65 -3.00 10.19
C GLU A 11 -9.45 -2.79 9.24
N ALA A 12 -9.49 -1.75 8.40
CA ALA A 12 -8.37 -1.37 7.55
C ALA A 12 -7.06 -1.18 8.34
N ALA A 13 -7.14 -0.58 9.53
CA ALA A 13 -5.98 -0.42 10.40
C ALA A 13 -5.49 -1.77 10.96
N SER A 14 -6.41 -2.66 11.35
CA SER A 14 -6.06 -3.98 11.90
C SER A 14 -5.38 -4.91 10.89
N VAL A 15 -5.74 -4.80 9.61
CA VAL A 15 -5.14 -5.59 8.52
C VAL A 15 -3.89 -4.92 7.92
N GLY A 16 -3.48 -3.76 8.45
CA GLY A 16 -2.30 -3.02 7.99
C GLY A 16 -2.48 -2.29 6.65
N LEU A 17 -3.72 -2.13 6.16
CA LEU A 17 -4.00 -1.32 4.98
C LEU A 17 -3.73 0.17 5.23
N VAL A 18 -4.00 0.63 6.44
CA VAL A 18 -3.63 1.97 6.92
C VAL A 18 -2.79 1.84 8.19
N SER A 19 -1.84 2.75 8.37
CA SER A 19 -0.93 2.73 9.51
C SER A 19 -1.49 3.38 10.78
N ARG A 20 -2.50 4.25 10.65
CA ARG A 20 -3.11 4.99 11.76
C ARG A 20 -4.53 5.47 11.43
N LEU A 21 -5.36 5.56 12.45
CA LEU A 21 -6.65 6.27 12.42
C LEU A 21 -6.55 7.59 13.18
N VAL A 22 -7.14 8.63 12.61
CA VAL A 22 -7.19 9.98 13.18
C VAL A 22 -8.58 10.57 12.96
N ALA A 23 -8.97 11.55 13.78
CA ALA A 23 -10.21 12.28 13.56
C ALA A 23 -10.14 13.01 12.21
N PRO A 24 -11.25 13.12 11.44
CA PRO A 24 -11.24 13.76 10.13
C PRO A 24 -10.69 15.19 10.15
N ALA A 25 -11.01 15.97 11.20
CA ALA A 25 -10.54 17.34 11.37
C ALA A 25 -9.02 17.46 11.62
N ASP A 26 -8.36 16.38 12.03
CA ASP A 26 -6.91 16.35 12.32
C ASP A 26 -6.09 15.66 11.22
N LEU A 27 -6.74 15.11 10.19
CA LEU A 27 -6.09 14.33 9.15
C LEU A 27 -4.93 15.09 8.49
N GLU A 28 -5.19 16.32 8.06
CA GLU A 28 -4.19 17.14 7.38
C GLU A 28 -3.02 17.48 8.32
N ARG A 29 -3.32 17.89 9.56
CA ARG A 29 -2.33 18.23 10.58
C ARG A 29 -1.39 17.06 10.87
N GLU A 30 -1.96 15.88 11.11
CA GLU A 30 -1.18 14.67 11.42
C GLU A 30 -0.37 14.19 10.20
N THR A 31 -0.90 14.37 9.00
CA THR A 31 -0.21 14.04 7.74
C THR A 31 1.00 14.94 7.55
N GLN A 32 0.84 16.25 7.69
CA GLN A 32 1.94 17.22 7.57
C GLN A 32 3.00 17.00 8.66
N ARG A 33 2.56 16.71 9.91
CA ARG A 33 3.47 16.39 11.00
C ARG A 33 4.33 15.16 10.69
N MET A 34 3.72 14.10 10.19
CA MET A 34 4.44 12.88 9.81
C MET A 34 5.38 13.13 8.63
N ALA A 35 4.92 13.87 7.61
CA ALA A 35 5.74 14.25 6.48
C ALA A 35 6.98 15.06 6.93
N GLY A 36 6.82 16.00 7.86
CA GLY A 36 7.92 16.75 8.45
C GLY A 36 8.94 15.86 9.18
N GLN A 37 8.46 14.84 9.91
CA GLN A 37 9.34 13.87 10.57
C GLN A 37 10.15 13.03 9.57
N ILE A 38 9.59 12.73 8.40
CA ILE A 38 10.30 12.03 7.33
C ILE A 38 11.29 12.98 6.66
N ALA A 39 10.86 14.20 6.33
CA ALA A 39 11.69 15.22 5.68
C ALA A 39 12.90 15.65 6.52
N GLY A 40 12.80 15.57 7.86
CA GLY A 40 13.91 15.85 8.76
C GLY A 40 15.00 14.76 8.82
N ARG A 41 14.83 13.63 8.12
CA ARG A 41 15.82 12.53 8.10
C ARG A 41 16.82 12.70 6.95
N SER A 42 18.01 12.12 7.12
CA SER A 42 19.02 12.06 6.05
C SER A 42 18.45 11.42 4.79
N LEU A 43 18.62 12.12 3.65
CA LEU A 43 18.16 11.65 2.35
C LEU A 43 18.75 10.28 2.00
N ALA A 44 20.06 10.09 2.24
CA ALA A 44 20.75 8.82 1.99
C ALA A 44 20.14 7.67 2.81
N ALA A 45 19.80 7.91 4.07
CA ALA A 45 19.16 6.90 4.93
C ALA A 45 17.75 6.54 4.44
N LEU A 46 16.97 7.53 3.99
CA LEU A 46 15.63 7.30 3.42
C LEU A 46 15.71 6.48 2.13
N TYR A 47 16.65 6.79 1.23
CA TYR A 47 16.86 6.00 0.02
C TYR A 47 17.29 4.57 0.34
N ALA A 48 18.25 4.38 1.25
CA ALA A 48 18.69 3.05 1.65
C ALA A 48 17.53 2.22 2.24
N ALA A 49 16.75 2.80 3.15
CA ALA A 49 15.59 2.12 3.75
C ALA A 49 14.53 1.77 2.69
N LYS A 50 14.20 2.70 1.78
CA LYS A 50 13.22 2.46 0.72
C LYS A 50 13.69 1.38 -0.26
N SER A 51 14.97 1.39 -0.64
CA SER A 51 15.56 0.38 -1.52
C SER A 51 15.57 -1.01 -0.88
N ALA A 52 15.93 -1.11 0.41
CA ALA A 52 15.90 -2.38 1.14
C ALA A 52 14.47 -2.95 1.21
N LEU A 53 13.47 -2.11 1.54
CA LEU A 53 12.06 -2.53 1.57
C LEU A 53 11.56 -2.99 0.19
N ARG A 54 11.96 -2.29 -0.88
CA ARG A 54 11.60 -2.67 -2.25
C ARG A 54 12.20 -4.03 -2.63
N ALA A 55 13.49 -4.23 -2.36
CA ALA A 55 14.18 -5.48 -2.67
C ALA A 55 13.52 -6.71 -2.01
N THR A 56 13.04 -6.59 -0.76
CA THR A 56 12.34 -7.68 -0.08
C THR A 56 10.97 -8.04 -0.69
N ARG A 57 10.36 -7.13 -1.46
CA ARG A 57 9.00 -7.27 -2.00
C ARG A 57 8.94 -7.57 -3.49
N GLU A 58 9.98 -7.22 -4.24
CA GLU A 58 10.02 -7.30 -5.71
C GLU A 58 9.82 -8.73 -6.23
N THR A 59 10.44 -9.72 -5.59
CA THR A 59 10.46 -11.11 -6.09
C THR A 59 9.06 -11.74 -6.17
N GLY A 60 8.24 -11.58 -5.12
CA GLY A 60 6.87 -12.09 -5.12
C GLY A 60 5.91 -11.22 -5.93
N LEU A 61 6.16 -9.91 -5.99
CA LEU A 61 5.25 -8.97 -6.67
C LEU A 61 5.23 -9.18 -8.18
N GLN A 62 6.38 -9.31 -8.83
CA GLN A 62 6.45 -9.49 -10.29
C GLN A 62 5.78 -10.79 -10.74
N GLN A 63 6.01 -11.88 -9.99
CA GLN A 63 5.36 -13.17 -10.26
C GLN A 63 3.84 -13.10 -10.11
N ASN A 64 3.35 -12.44 -9.05
CA ASN A 64 1.92 -12.26 -8.82
C ASN A 64 1.26 -11.39 -9.89
N LEU A 65 1.93 -10.31 -10.34
CA LEU A 65 1.41 -9.46 -11.43
C LEU A 65 1.29 -10.22 -12.75
N LEU A 66 2.25 -11.09 -13.07
CA LEU A 66 2.17 -11.95 -14.26
C LEU A 66 1.02 -12.96 -14.15
N LEU A 67 0.83 -13.57 -12.97
CA LEU A 67 -0.28 -14.48 -12.71
C LEU A 67 -1.64 -13.75 -12.81
N GLU A 68 -1.78 -12.59 -12.18
CA GLU A 68 -2.97 -11.76 -12.27
C GLU A 68 -3.26 -11.38 -13.72
N ARG A 69 -2.25 -10.94 -14.48
CA ARG A 69 -2.42 -10.61 -15.90
C ARG A 69 -2.88 -11.81 -16.74
N ALA A 70 -2.33 -13.00 -16.50
CA ALA A 70 -2.75 -14.20 -17.23
C ALA A 70 -4.19 -14.60 -16.89
N LEU A 71 -4.54 -14.62 -15.60
CA LEU A 71 -5.88 -14.99 -15.12
C LEU A 71 -6.93 -13.94 -15.53
N PHE A 72 -6.72 -12.66 -15.21
CA PHE A 72 -7.65 -11.60 -15.61
C PHE A 72 -7.70 -11.41 -17.13
N GLY A 73 -6.57 -11.51 -17.84
CA GLY A 73 -6.55 -11.45 -19.30
C GLY A 73 -7.36 -12.56 -19.97
N SER A 74 -7.32 -13.78 -19.41
CA SER A 74 -8.15 -14.89 -19.87
C SER A 74 -9.64 -14.67 -19.60
N LEU A 75 -9.99 -14.03 -18.47
CA LEU A 75 -11.37 -13.66 -18.13
C LEU A 75 -11.96 -12.59 -19.05
N PHE A 76 -11.12 -11.77 -19.71
CA PHE A 76 -11.54 -10.81 -20.74
C PHE A 76 -11.46 -11.37 -22.18
N SER A 77 -10.91 -12.57 -22.36
CA SER A 77 -10.73 -13.20 -23.69
C SER A 77 -11.71 -14.36 -23.95
N GLY A 78 -12.37 -14.87 -22.91
CA GLY A 78 -13.56 -15.70 -23.06
C GLY A 78 -14.77 -14.80 -23.25
N GLU A 79 -15.54 -15.03 -24.32
CA GLU A 79 -16.76 -14.29 -24.62
C GLU A 79 -17.76 -14.37 -23.45
N ASP A 80 -17.97 -13.22 -22.79
CA ASP A 80 -19.23 -12.70 -22.25
C ASP A 80 -19.25 -11.17 -22.44
#